data_AF-A0A0V1AET9-F1
#
_entry.id   AF-A0A0V1AET9-F1
#
_cell.length_a   1.000
_cell.length_b   1.000
_cell.length_c   1.000
_cell.angle_alpha   90.00
_cell.angle_beta   90.00
_cell.angle_gamma   90.00
#
_symmetry.space_group_name_H-M   'P 1'
#
loop_
_entity.id
_entity.type
_entity.pdbx_description
1 polymer ?
#
loop_
_entity_poly.entity_id
_entity_poly.type
_entity_poly.pdbx_seq_one_letter_code
_entity_poly.pdbx_strand_id
1 'polypeptide(L)'
;MTNSEGKQLYQDAEKEIEETEFHAYIGLLILTGVYKSHGEATKSLWNTENGRPVFPSVMPVNNFKPAIQDVWDDWVARLPMMCNSGAYVTVDERLIPSKSRCPFRQYIPKKPAKYGIKVWTLCDAKTSYAWNMQIYTGKRASGIHGKNQGMRVVLDLTAGLKGNNSICDHFFTSHELAMQLLKA
;
A
#
# COMPACT_ATOMS: atom_id res chain seq x y z
N MET A 1 12.40 -3.16 -2.76
CA MET A 1 12.65 -3.44 -1.33
C MET A 1 11.46 -4.19 -0.74
N THR A 2 11.71 -5.23 0.07
CA THR A 2 10.65 -5.93 0.85
C THR A 2 10.60 -5.28 2.23
N ASN A 3 9.52 -5.46 3.01
CA ASN A 3 9.27 -4.77 4.29
C ASN A 3 10.48 -4.73 5.26
N SER A 4 11.47 -5.62 5.11
CA SER A 4 12.73 -5.62 5.85
C SER A 4 13.74 -4.49 5.49
N GLU A 5 13.83 -4.05 4.23
CA GLU A 5 14.76 -2.98 3.81
C GLU A 5 14.15 -1.58 4.04
N GLY A 6 12.82 -1.46 4.03
CA GLY A 6 12.13 -0.23 4.42
C GLY A 6 12.40 0.14 5.87
N LYS A 7 12.42 -0.86 6.77
CA LYS A 7 12.79 -0.73 8.18
C LYS A 7 14.22 -0.23 8.40
N GLN A 8 15.12 -0.40 7.42
CA GLN A 8 16.53 0.01 7.54
C GLN A 8 16.78 1.47 7.09
N LEU A 9 15.94 2.01 6.22
CA LEU A 9 16.06 3.39 5.70
C LEU A 9 15.41 4.45 6.60
N TYR A 10 14.56 4.05 7.55
CA TYR A 10 13.81 4.93 8.45
C TYR A 10 14.07 4.59 9.93
N GLN A 11 15.27 4.15 10.27
CA GLN A 11 15.64 3.70 11.63
C GLN A 11 15.61 4.80 12.71
N ASP A 12 15.44 6.07 12.35
CA ASP A 12 15.65 7.19 13.28
C ASP A 12 14.35 7.83 13.85
N ALA A 13 13.18 7.21 13.67
CA ALA A 13 11.96 7.70 14.32
C ALA A 13 10.80 6.66 14.40
N GLU A 14 11.04 5.46 14.93
CA GLU A 14 9.93 4.60 15.37
C GLU A 14 9.39 5.14 16.71
N LYS A 15 8.46 6.09 16.65
CA LYS A 15 7.56 6.38 17.76
C LYS A 15 6.29 5.58 17.49
N GLU A 16 6.00 4.58 18.32
CA GLU A 16 4.71 3.87 18.26
C GLU A 16 3.57 4.89 18.31
N ILE A 17 2.67 4.81 17.33
CA ILE A 17 1.53 5.72 17.22
C ILE A 17 0.44 5.22 18.16
N GLU A 18 0.05 6.06 19.10
CA GLU A 18 -1.07 5.74 20.01
C GLU A 18 -2.38 5.65 19.21
N GLU A 19 -3.33 4.84 19.67
CA GLU A 19 -4.65 4.69 19.03
C GLU A 19 -5.35 6.04 18.80
N THR A 20 -5.23 6.98 19.73
CA THR A 20 -5.79 8.33 19.61
C THR A 20 -5.09 9.14 18.52
N GLU A 21 -3.76 9.09 18.43
CA GLU A 21 -2.97 9.70 17.37
C GLU A 21 -3.32 9.09 16.00
N PHE A 22 -3.55 7.78 15.92
CA PHE A 22 -3.98 7.09 14.69
C PHE A 22 -5.36 7.56 14.22
N HIS A 23 -6.36 7.60 15.11
CA HIS A 23 -7.70 8.10 14.77
C HIS A 23 -7.68 9.57 14.34
N ALA A 24 -6.89 10.40 15.02
CA ALA A 24 -6.67 11.79 14.63
C ALA A 24 -6.07 11.89 13.22
N TYR A 25 -5.06 11.06 12.91
CA TYR A 25 -4.43 11.00 11.59
C TYR A 25 -5.43 10.62 10.48
N ILE A 26 -6.21 9.54 10.68
CA ILE A 26 -7.23 9.09 9.73
C ILE A 26 -8.33 10.16 9.56
N GLY A 27 -8.77 10.79 10.66
CA GLY A 27 -9.77 11.86 10.61
C GLY A 27 -9.30 13.06 9.77
N LEU A 28 -8.04 13.46 9.91
CA LEU A 28 -7.45 14.51 9.07
C LEU A 28 -7.36 14.09 7.60
N LEU A 29 -7.00 12.83 7.29
CA LEU A 29 -7.00 12.33 5.91
C LEU A 29 -8.38 12.38 5.28
N ILE A 30 -9.43 11.96 6.00
CA ILE A 30 -10.82 12.05 5.51
C ILE A 30 -11.19 13.51 5.26
N LEU A 31 -10.84 14.42 6.18
CA LEU A 31 -11.08 15.85 6.03
C LEU A 31 -10.36 16.43 4.80
N THR A 32 -9.13 16.01 4.48
CA THR A 32 -8.48 16.45 3.24
C THR A 32 -9.29 16.09 1.99
N GLY A 33 -9.96 14.94 2.00
CA GLY A 33 -10.88 14.52 0.94
C GLY A 33 -12.12 15.39 0.87
N VAL A 34 -12.75 15.66 2.02
CA VAL A 34 -13.92 16.56 2.14
C VAL A 34 -13.60 17.96 1.61
N TYR A 35 -12.41 18.48 1.95
CA TYR A 35 -11.94 19.78 1.48
C TYR A 35 -11.42 19.79 0.04
N LYS A 36 -11.38 18.63 -0.64
CA LYS A 36 -10.82 18.43 -1.98
C LYS A 36 -9.34 18.88 -2.09
N SER A 37 -8.60 18.80 -0.99
CA SER A 37 -7.22 19.29 -0.85
C SER A 37 -6.13 18.40 -1.45
N HIS A 38 -6.49 17.47 -2.34
CA HIS A 38 -5.59 16.48 -2.95
C HIS A 38 -4.37 17.05 -3.71
N GLY A 39 -4.40 18.34 -4.07
CA GLY A 39 -3.28 19.04 -4.72
C GLY A 39 -2.60 20.10 -3.84
N GLU A 40 -3.05 20.30 -2.60
CA GLU A 40 -2.51 21.30 -1.70
C GLU A 40 -1.28 20.78 -0.97
N ALA A 41 -0.29 21.65 -0.74
CA ALA A 41 0.85 21.29 0.08
C ALA A 41 0.39 21.07 1.53
N THR A 42 0.86 20.00 2.18
CA THR A 42 0.55 19.72 3.59
C THR A 42 0.82 20.93 4.48
N LYS A 43 1.92 21.66 4.26
CA LYS A 43 2.23 22.88 5.03
C LYS A 43 1.18 23.98 4.90
N SER A 44 0.50 24.08 3.76
CA SER A 44 -0.56 25.06 3.53
C SER A 44 -1.79 24.74 4.39
N LEU A 45 -2.15 23.45 4.53
CA LEU A 45 -3.26 23.03 5.38
C LEU A 45 -3.03 23.35 6.86
N TRP A 46 -1.76 23.32 7.30
CA TRP A 46 -1.32 23.62 8.67
C TRP A 46 -0.93 25.08 8.91
N ASN A 47 -1.09 25.97 7.93
CA ASN A 47 -0.76 27.38 8.09
C ASN A 47 -1.73 28.07 9.08
N THR A 48 -1.20 28.93 9.95
CA THR A 48 -1.98 29.62 10.99
C THR A 48 -2.85 30.76 10.49
N GLU A 49 -2.51 31.35 9.35
CA GLU A 49 -3.20 32.51 8.77
C GLU A 49 -4.19 32.10 7.68
N ASN A 50 -3.78 31.21 6.79
CA ASN A 50 -4.55 30.83 5.60
C ASN A 50 -4.84 29.32 5.49
N GLY A 51 -4.46 28.54 6.52
CA GLY A 51 -4.71 27.11 6.57
C GLY A 51 -6.10 26.79 7.13
N ARG A 52 -6.24 25.56 7.62
CA ARG A 52 -7.50 25.03 8.14
C ARG A 52 -7.33 24.81 9.64
N PRO A 53 -7.97 25.60 10.53
CA PRO A 53 -7.70 25.56 11.98
C PRO A 53 -7.79 24.17 12.61
N VAL A 54 -8.69 23.30 12.11
CA VAL A 54 -8.83 21.92 12.58
C VAL A 54 -7.54 21.09 12.43
N PHE A 55 -6.71 21.34 11.42
CA PHE A 55 -5.49 20.57 11.16
C PHE A 55 -4.43 20.75 12.25
N PRO A 56 -3.91 21.96 12.53
CA PRO A 56 -2.96 22.19 13.61
C PRO A 56 -3.56 21.95 15.00
N SER A 57 -4.88 22.09 15.18
CA SER A 57 -5.54 21.77 16.46
C SER A 57 -5.60 20.29 16.77
N VAL A 58 -5.72 19.42 15.76
CA VAL A 58 -5.82 17.97 15.96
C VAL A 58 -4.45 17.31 16.07
N MET A 59 -3.49 17.69 15.24
CA MET A 59 -2.17 17.07 15.22
C MET A 59 -1.12 18.05 14.67
N PRO A 60 0.07 18.19 15.28
CA PRO A 60 1.16 18.96 14.68
C PRO A 60 1.62 18.36 13.34
N VAL A 61 2.02 19.21 12.38
CA VAL A 61 2.45 18.77 11.03
C VAL A 61 3.63 17.78 11.04
N ASN A 62 4.44 17.79 12.10
CA ASN A 62 5.57 16.87 12.25
C ASN A 62 5.13 15.45 12.64
N ASN A 63 4.02 15.30 13.36
CA ASN A 63 3.47 14.00 13.76
C ASN A 63 2.66 13.38 12.60
N PHE A 64 2.18 14.19 11.66
CA PHE A 64 1.41 13.71 10.51
C PHE A 64 2.25 12.94 9.47
N LYS A 65 3.58 13.15 9.39
CA LYS A 65 4.42 12.60 8.31
C LYS A 65 4.91 11.16 8.51
N PRO A 66 5.30 10.71 9.70
CA PRO A 66 5.87 9.37 9.91
C PRO A 66 4.84 8.24 9.81
N ALA A 67 3.55 8.54 10.04
CA ALA A 67 2.50 7.55 10.27
C ALA A 67 2.12 6.63 9.08
N ILE A 68 2.61 6.91 7.87
CA ILE A 68 2.09 6.24 6.66
C ILE A 68 2.44 4.75 6.62
N GLN A 69 3.61 4.36 7.13
CA GLN A 69 4.04 2.95 7.12
C GLN A 69 3.23 2.14 8.12
N ASP A 70 3.15 2.59 9.37
CA ASP A 70 2.38 1.92 10.42
C ASP A 70 0.91 1.82 10.03
N VAL A 71 0.32 2.90 9.52
CA VAL A 71 -1.07 2.91 9.06
C VAL A 71 -1.29 1.92 7.91
N TRP A 72 -0.33 1.80 6.99
CA TRP A 72 -0.41 0.85 5.89
C TRP A 72 -0.37 -0.59 6.38
N ASP A 73 0.61 -0.93 7.22
CA ASP A 73 0.79 -2.29 7.72
C ASP A 73 -0.41 -2.73 8.57
N ASP A 74 -0.89 -1.85 9.47
CA ASP A 74 -2.10 -2.09 10.26
C ASP A 74 -3.34 -2.27 9.40
N TRP A 75 -3.49 -1.46 8.35
CA TRP A 75 -4.63 -1.55 7.46
C TRP A 75 -4.62 -2.86 6.69
N VAL A 76 -3.48 -3.23 6.09
CA VAL A 76 -3.35 -4.50 5.33
C VAL A 76 -3.59 -5.70 6.23
N ALA A 77 -3.09 -5.69 7.47
CA ALA A 77 -3.30 -6.77 8.44
C ALA A 77 -4.79 -6.99 8.80
N ARG A 78 -5.61 -5.92 8.76
CA ARG A 78 -7.04 -6.00 9.05
C ARG A 78 -7.88 -6.45 7.86
N LEU A 79 -7.40 -6.33 6.62
CA LEU A 79 -8.19 -6.68 5.42
C LEU A 79 -8.75 -8.11 5.45
N PRO A 80 -7.98 -9.16 5.81
CA PRO A 80 -8.50 -10.53 5.92
C PRO A 80 -9.53 -10.72 7.03
N MET A 81 -9.53 -9.89 8.07
CA MET A 81 -10.43 -10.01 9.22
C MET A 81 -11.84 -9.49 8.92
N MET A 82 -11.96 -8.59 7.94
CA MET A 82 -13.22 -7.91 7.63
C MET A 82 -14.10 -8.67 6.64
N CYS A 83 -13.50 -9.51 5.80
CA CYS A 83 -14.23 -10.27 4.79
C CYS A 83 -13.51 -11.59 4.46
N ASN A 84 -14.26 -12.68 4.48
CA ASN A 84 -13.78 -13.96 3.96
C ASN A 84 -13.68 -13.90 2.43
N SER A 85 -12.62 -14.47 1.87
CA SER A 85 -12.49 -14.60 0.42
C SER A 85 -13.46 -15.64 -0.14
N GLY A 86 -13.96 -15.40 -1.35
CA GLY A 86 -14.71 -16.40 -2.11
C GLY A 86 -13.79 -17.41 -2.80
N ALA A 87 -14.38 -18.36 -3.52
CA ALA A 87 -13.63 -19.44 -4.19
C ALA A 87 -12.62 -18.97 -5.25
N TYR A 88 -12.72 -17.73 -5.73
CA TYR A 88 -11.87 -17.17 -6.78
C TYR A 88 -11.30 -15.83 -6.33
N VAL A 89 -9.98 -15.69 -6.47
CA VAL A 89 -9.25 -14.46 -6.13
C VAL A 89 -8.38 -14.04 -7.30
N THR A 90 -8.15 -12.74 -7.46
CA THR A 90 -7.36 -12.18 -8.56
C THR A 90 -6.12 -11.47 -8.01
N VAL A 91 -4.95 -11.69 -8.62
CA VAL A 91 -3.72 -10.95 -8.32
C VAL A 91 -3.36 -10.09 -9.53
N ASP A 92 -3.23 -8.78 -9.31
CA ASP A 92 -2.88 -7.82 -10.35
C ASP A 92 -2.15 -6.58 -9.77
N GLU A 93 -1.69 -5.68 -10.64
CA GLU A 93 -1.23 -4.36 -10.25
C GLU A 93 -2.30 -3.27 -10.31
N ARG A 94 -2.29 -2.46 -9.25
CA ARG A 94 -2.91 -1.15 -9.19
C ARG A 94 -1.84 -0.06 -9.25
N LEU A 95 -2.14 1.03 -9.93
CA LEU A 95 -1.30 2.23 -9.93
C LEU A 95 -2.08 3.37 -9.26
N ILE A 96 -1.58 3.84 -8.12
CA ILE A 96 -2.14 4.98 -7.40
C ILE A 96 -1.49 6.24 -7.97
N PRO A 97 -2.23 7.10 -8.69
CA PRO A 97 -1.66 8.30 -9.30
C PRO A 97 -0.99 9.17 -8.25
N SER A 98 0.25 9.58 -8.49
CA SER A 98 0.97 10.46 -7.58
C SER A 98 1.90 11.40 -8.32
N LYS A 99 1.83 12.67 -7.95
CA LYS A 99 2.77 13.72 -8.39
C LYS A 99 3.93 13.91 -7.41
N SER A 100 3.92 13.21 -6.26
CA SER A 100 4.94 13.39 -5.24
C SER A 100 6.33 12.97 -5.75
N ARG A 101 7.37 13.60 -5.20
CA ARG A 101 8.76 13.16 -5.37
C ARG A 101 8.98 11.99 -4.42
N CYS A 102 8.72 10.79 -4.92
CA CYS A 102 8.86 9.54 -4.17
C CYS A 102 9.89 8.65 -4.85
N PRO A 103 10.91 8.12 -4.13
CA PRO A 103 11.98 7.30 -4.71
C PRO A 103 11.50 6.06 -5.48
N PHE A 104 10.33 5.54 -5.12
CA PHE A 104 9.76 4.33 -5.72
C PHE A 104 8.57 4.59 -6.64
N ARG A 105 8.34 5.84 -7.05
CA ARG A 105 7.33 6.17 -8.07
C ARG A 105 7.63 5.45 -9.38
N GLN A 106 6.63 4.79 -9.95
CA GLN A 106 6.73 4.05 -11.20
C GLN A 106 6.13 4.83 -12.37
N TYR A 107 6.68 4.59 -13.56
CA TYR A 107 6.10 5.00 -14.83
C TYR A 107 5.55 3.78 -15.56
N ILE A 108 4.24 3.76 -15.85
CA ILE A 108 3.57 2.66 -16.56
C ILE A 108 2.80 3.25 -17.75
N PRO A 109 3.38 3.24 -18.97
CA PRO A 109 2.84 3.95 -20.13
C PRO A 109 1.40 3.58 -20.51
N LYS A 110 1.01 2.32 -20.29
CA LYS A 110 -0.28 1.76 -20.70
C LYS A 110 -1.42 2.02 -19.70
N LYS A 111 -1.15 2.56 -18.51
CA LYS A 111 -2.20 2.90 -17.53
C LYS A 111 -2.69 4.34 -17.76
N PRO A 112 -3.98 4.66 -17.48
CA PRO A 112 -4.54 6.00 -17.71
C PRO A 112 -3.75 7.11 -16.99
N ALA A 113 -3.42 6.90 -15.73
CA ALA A 113 -2.39 7.66 -15.04
C ALA A 113 -1.05 7.00 -15.32
N LYS A 114 -0.09 7.73 -15.91
CA LYS A 114 1.20 7.15 -16.28
C LYS A 114 2.21 7.09 -15.13
N TYR A 115 2.05 7.95 -14.12
CA TYR A 115 2.98 8.08 -12.99
C TYR A 115 2.25 7.86 -11.67
N GLY A 116 2.81 7.02 -10.81
CA GLY A 116 2.19 6.73 -9.52
C GLY A 116 2.95 5.73 -8.66
N ILE A 117 2.37 5.41 -7.51
CA ILE A 117 2.84 4.34 -6.64
C ILE A 117 2.21 3.04 -7.14
N LYS A 118 3.04 2.08 -7.53
CA LYS A 118 2.58 0.75 -7.94
C LYS A 118 2.30 -0.09 -6.70
N VAL A 119 1.15 -0.76 -6.68
CA VAL A 119 0.71 -1.63 -5.59
C VAL A 119 0.23 -2.95 -6.19
N TRP A 120 0.76 -4.06 -5.70
CA TRP A 120 0.23 -5.39 -6.00
C TRP A 120 -0.97 -5.64 -5.10
N THR A 121 -2.08 -6.11 -5.67
CA THR A 121 -3.35 -6.25 -4.96
C THR A 121 -3.90 -7.65 -5.21
N LEU A 122 -4.31 -8.32 -4.14
CA LEU A 122 -5.11 -9.52 -4.18
C LEU A 122 -6.56 -9.15 -3.88
N CYS A 123 -7.47 -9.43 -4.79
CA CYS A 123 -8.89 -9.14 -4.63
C CYS A 123 -9.74 -10.41 -4.71
N ASP A 124 -10.86 -10.42 -3.99
CA ASP A 124 -11.94 -11.37 -4.26
C ASP A 124 -12.58 -11.07 -5.62
N ALA A 125 -12.74 -12.10 -6.46
CA ALA A 125 -13.18 -11.92 -7.84
C ALA A 125 -14.66 -11.48 -7.96
N LYS A 126 -15.50 -11.85 -6.98
CA LYS A 126 -16.94 -11.58 -7.03
C LYS A 126 -17.29 -10.19 -6.48
N THR A 127 -16.68 -9.83 -5.36
CA THR A 127 -16.99 -8.61 -4.61
C THR A 127 -16.03 -7.47 -4.92
N SER A 128 -14.91 -7.76 -5.62
CA SER A 128 -13.79 -6.83 -5.82
C SER A 128 -13.16 -6.34 -4.51
N TYR A 129 -13.41 -7.00 -3.38
CA TYR A 129 -12.83 -6.66 -2.09
C TYR A 129 -11.32 -6.96 -2.08
N ALA A 130 -10.51 -5.99 -1.66
CA ALA A 130 -9.07 -6.19 -1.52
C ALA A 130 -8.79 -7.00 -0.24
N TRP A 131 -8.20 -8.19 -0.40
CA TRP A 131 -7.90 -9.10 0.69
C TRP A 131 -6.47 -8.94 1.21
N ASN A 132 -5.52 -8.60 0.34
CA ASN A 132 -4.12 -8.32 0.70
C ASN A 132 -3.46 -7.39 -0.32
N MET A 133 -2.47 -6.59 0.10
CA MET A 133 -1.82 -5.57 -0.74
C MET A 133 -0.34 -5.39 -0.40
N GLN A 134 0.49 -5.14 -1.42
CA GLN A 134 1.93 -4.90 -1.25
C GLN A 134 2.39 -3.71 -2.11
N ILE A 135 2.98 -2.68 -1.49
CA ILE A 135 3.57 -1.56 -2.22
C ILE A 135 4.84 -2.00 -2.95
N TYR A 136 4.94 -1.69 -4.24
CA TYR A 136 6.16 -1.91 -4.99
C TYR A 136 7.13 -0.74 -4.80
N THR A 137 8.18 -0.98 -4.02
CA THR A 137 9.20 0.03 -3.68
C THR A 137 10.42 0.02 -4.61
N GLY A 138 10.30 -0.57 -5.81
CA GLY A 138 11.42 -0.70 -6.74
C GLY A 138 12.36 -1.90 -6.45
N LYS A 139 13.52 -1.89 -7.10
CA LYS A 139 14.54 -2.95 -6.98
C LYS A 139 15.13 -3.00 -5.55
N ARG A 140 15.59 -4.17 -5.10
CA ARG A 140 16.28 -4.33 -3.81
C ARG A 140 17.67 -3.67 -3.88
N ALA A 141 18.19 -3.22 -2.73
CA ALA A 141 19.48 -2.50 -2.67
C ALA A 141 20.65 -3.36 -3.15
N SER A 142 20.52 -4.69 -3.04
CA SER A 142 21.50 -5.66 -3.53
C SER A 142 21.70 -5.69 -5.05
N GLY A 143 20.89 -4.97 -5.85
CA GLY A 143 21.03 -4.92 -7.31
C GLY A 143 20.68 -6.24 -8.04
N ILE A 144 20.49 -7.33 -7.29
CA ILE A 144 20.06 -8.62 -7.81
C ILE A 144 18.62 -8.48 -8.28
N HIS A 145 18.38 -8.68 -9.59
CA HIS A 145 17.03 -8.91 -10.08
C HIS A 145 16.46 -10.09 -9.31
N GLY A 146 15.42 -9.86 -8.50
CA GLY A 146 14.69 -10.96 -7.89
C GLY A 146 14.13 -11.81 -9.03
N LYS A 147 14.77 -12.94 -9.32
CA LYS A 147 14.18 -13.98 -10.17
C LYS A 147 12.82 -14.30 -9.57
N ASN A 148 11.83 -14.56 -10.43
CA ASN A 148 10.49 -14.98 -10.03
C ASN A 148 9.73 -13.93 -9.18
N GLN A 149 9.84 -12.63 -9.50
CA GLN A 149 9.06 -11.57 -8.81
C GLN A 149 7.55 -11.86 -8.81
N GLY A 150 6.98 -12.21 -9.97
CA GLY A 150 5.54 -12.49 -10.08
C GLY A 150 5.11 -13.59 -9.12
N MET A 151 5.79 -14.74 -9.17
CA MET A 151 5.58 -15.87 -8.27
C MET A 151 5.71 -15.47 -6.78
N ARG A 152 6.78 -14.77 -6.39
CA ARG A 152 6.96 -14.33 -5.00
C ARG A 152 5.82 -13.42 -4.54
N VAL A 153 5.38 -12.48 -5.39
CA VAL A 153 4.24 -11.61 -5.08
C VAL A 153 2.97 -12.42 -4.89
N VAL A 154 2.69 -13.40 -5.76
CA VAL A 154 1.50 -14.24 -5.61
C VAL A 154 1.55 -15.01 -4.29
N LEU A 155 2.65 -15.70 -4.00
CA LEU A 155 2.80 -16.47 -2.76
C LEU A 155 2.67 -15.61 -1.51
N ASP A 156 3.30 -14.43 -1.49
CA ASP A 156 3.20 -13.47 -0.38
C ASP A 156 1.74 -13.02 -0.19
N LEU A 157 1.05 -12.65 -1.26
CA LEU A 157 -0.30 -12.11 -1.19
C LEU A 157 -1.34 -13.17 -0.82
N THR A 158 -1.19 -14.41 -1.31
CA THR A 158 -2.11 -15.52 -1.05
C THR A 158 -1.79 -16.26 0.26
N ALA A 159 -0.78 -15.83 1.02
CA ALA A 159 -0.45 -16.45 2.29
C ALA A 159 -1.68 -16.46 3.23
N GLY A 160 -2.02 -17.64 3.75
CA GLY A 160 -3.18 -17.85 4.63
C GLY A 160 -4.49 -18.22 3.92
N LEU A 161 -4.55 -18.11 2.59
CA LEU A 161 -5.67 -18.64 1.80
C LEU A 161 -5.57 -20.16 1.62
N LYS A 162 -6.70 -20.85 1.64
CA LYS A 162 -6.80 -22.30 1.46
C LYS A 162 -8.00 -22.66 0.60
N GLY A 163 -7.76 -23.40 -0.48
CA GLY A 163 -8.81 -23.85 -1.39
C GLY A 163 -9.36 -22.79 -2.34
N ASN A 164 -8.72 -21.62 -2.44
CA ASN A 164 -9.07 -20.59 -3.41
C ASN A 164 -8.37 -20.84 -4.76
N ASN A 165 -9.03 -20.47 -5.84
CA ASN A 165 -8.43 -20.45 -7.18
C ASN A 165 -7.87 -19.05 -7.48
N SER A 166 -6.55 -18.95 -7.60
CA SER A 166 -5.88 -17.70 -7.95
C SER A 166 -5.86 -17.48 -9.46
N ILE A 167 -6.40 -16.35 -9.90
CA ILE A 167 -6.40 -15.88 -11.28
C ILE A 167 -5.38 -14.75 -11.38
N CYS A 168 -4.47 -14.83 -12.34
CA CYS A 168 -3.45 -13.81 -12.53
C CYS A 168 -3.06 -13.71 -14.01
N ASP A 169 -2.40 -12.62 -14.39
CA ASP A 169 -1.95 -12.39 -15.76
C ASP A 169 -0.63 -13.13 -16.07
N HIS A 170 -0.11 -12.93 -17.29
CA HIS A 170 1.14 -13.53 -17.74
C HIS A 170 2.36 -13.13 -16.88
N PHE A 171 2.39 -11.93 -16.28
CA PHE A 171 3.50 -11.50 -15.45
C PHE A 171 3.65 -12.37 -14.19
N PHE A 172 2.54 -12.86 -13.65
CA PHE A 172 2.52 -13.70 -12.46
C PHE A 172 2.55 -15.19 -12.75
N THR A 173 2.16 -15.61 -13.96
CA THR A 173 1.97 -17.03 -14.28
C THR A 173 3.29 -17.76 -14.56
N SER A 174 3.55 -18.86 -13.84
CA SER A 174 4.63 -19.80 -14.16
C SER A 174 4.28 -21.23 -13.71
N HIS A 175 4.90 -22.24 -14.35
CA HIS A 175 4.75 -23.64 -13.93
C HIS A 175 5.22 -23.86 -12.48
N GLU A 176 6.34 -23.23 -12.11
CA GLU A 176 6.89 -23.31 -10.75
C GLU A 176 5.90 -22.76 -9.71
N LEU A 177 5.25 -21.62 -10.00
CA LEU A 177 4.22 -21.06 -9.14
C LEU A 177 3.04 -22.02 -8.95
N ALA A 178 2.53 -22.59 -10.05
CA ALA A 178 1.40 -23.52 -9.99
C ALA A 178 1.71 -24.73 -9.09
N MET A 179 2.92 -25.29 -9.20
CA MET A 179 3.36 -26.40 -8.36
C MET A 179 3.53 -26.02 -6.89
N GLN A 180 3.86 -24.77 -6.57
CA GLN A 180 3.93 -24.31 -5.18
C GLN A 180 2.56 -24.08 -4.57
N LEU A 181 1.62 -23.48 -5.32
CA LEU A 181 0.25 -23.24 -4.85
C LEU A 181 -0.53 -24.55 -4.61
N LEU A 182 -0.22 -25.62 -5.35
CA LEU A 182 -0.83 -26.95 -5.13
C LEU A 182 -0.38 -27.62 -3.82
N LYS A 183 0.76 -27.19 -3.24
CA LYS A 183 1.29 -27.75 -1.99
C LYS A 183 0.80 -27.00 -0.75
N ALA A 184 0.21 -25.82 -0.93
CA ALA A 184 -0.13 -24.87 0.13
C ALA A 184 -1.46 -25.21 0.84
#